data_AF-A0A378TN87-F1
#
_entry.id   AF-A0A378TN87-F1
#
_cell.length_a   1.000
_cell.length_b   1.000
_cell.length_c   1.000
_cell.angle_alpha   90.00
_cell.angle_beta   90.00
_cell.angle_gamma   90.00
#
_symmetry.space_group_name_H-M   'P 1'
#
loop_
_entity.id
_entity.type
_entity.pdbx_description
1 polymer ?
#
loop_
_entity_poly.entity_id
_entity_poly.type
_entity_poly.pdbx_seq_one_letter_code
_entity_poly.pdbx_strand_id
1 'polypeptide(L)'
;MAQRKRNQLNRVGHRAAVGRSGSGVATPLHTVDTAMSPPNEATSVWGRRRVLLLNSTYEPLTALPMRRAIVMLLCGKADVVHDDPAGPVIHSATRTIAVPSVIRLRTFVRVPYRARVPMTRAALMHRDRFRCAYCGAKADTVDHVVPRCLGGEHTWENCVACCASCNHRKADKLLSELGWTLRVTPTPPKGQHWRLLSTVKELDPAWVRYLGEGAA
;
A
#
# COMPACT_ATOMS: atom_id res chain seq x y z
N MET A 1 -34.55 -33.42 -6.44
CA MET A 1 -35.02 -32.38 -5.51
C MET A 1 -34.91 -31.02 -6.21
N ALA A 2 -35.94 -30.65 -6.95
CA ALA A 2 -36.01 -29.38 -7.69
C ALA A 2 -37.28 -28.66 -7.23
N GLN A 3 -37.15 -27.43 -6.74
CA GLN A 3 -38.29 -26.55 -6.53
C GLN A 3 -37.97 -25.13 -7.01
N ARG A 4 -38.49 -24.85 -8.21
CA ARG A 4 -38.98 -23.54 -8.65
C ARG A 4 -39.84 -22.89 -7.55
N LYS A 5 -39.72 -21.57 -7.39
CA LYS A 5 -40.87 -20.71 -7.08
C LYS A 5 -40.64 -19.29 -7.60
N ARG A 6 -41.41 -18.94 -8.64
CA ARG A 6 -41.80 -17.56 -8.96
C ARG A 6 -42.65 -17.05 -7.80
N ASN A 7 -42.54 -15.76 -7.46
CA ASN A 7 -43.77 -14.98 -7.26
C ASN A 7 -43.56 -13.49 -7.52
N GLN A 8 -44.63 -12.91 -8.02
CA GLN A 8 -44.78 -11.65 -8.71
C GLN A 8 -45.56 -10.68 -7.79
N LEU A 9 -45.50 -9.38 -8.11
CA LEU A 9 -46.47 -8.31 -7.80
C LEU A 9 -46.43 -7.68 -6.39
N ASN A 10 -46.09 -6.39 -6.34
CA ASN A 10 -47.11 -5.33 -6.21
C ASN A 10 -46.50 -3.94 -6.44
N ARG A 11 -46.96 -3.25 -7.48
CA ARG A 11 -46.77 -1.82 -7.74
C ARG A 11 -48.13 -1.15 -7.48
N VAL A 12 -48.18 -0.26 -6.50
CA VAL A 12 -49.29 0.69 -6.32
C VAL A 12 -48.65 2.07 -6.22
N GLY A 13 -49.05 2.96 -7.14
CA GLY A 13 -48.62 4.35 -7.15
C GLY A 13 -49.50 5.23 -6.27
N HIS A 14 -48.98 6.38 -5.84
CA HIS A 14 -49.81 7.52 -5.44
C HIS A 14 -49.12 8.86 -5.78
N ARG A 15 -49.78 9.54 -6.72
CA ARG A 15 -50.05 10.97 -6.93
C ARG A 15 -49.20 12.04 -6.22
N ALA A 16 -48.85 13.03 -7.05
CA ALA A 16 -48.43 14.38 -6.72
C ALA A 16 -49.51 15.20 -5.98
N ALA A 17 -49.07 16.15 -5.16
CA ALA A 17 -49.84 17.32 -4.74
C ALA A 17 -48.92 18.55 -4.68
N VAL A 18 -49.39 19.61 -5.32
CA VAL A 18 -48.82 20.96 -5.37
C VAL A 18 -49.38 21.76 -4.18
N GLY A 19 -48.53 22.53 -3.49
CA GLY A 19 -48.91 23.38 -2.37
C GLY A 19 -48.12 24.69 -2.38
N ARG A 20 -48.85 25.81 -2.31
CA ARG A 20 -48.49 27.20 -2.63
C ARG A 20 -47.61 27.91 -1.57
N SER A 21 -46.73 28.77 -2.09
CA SER A 21 -46.28 30.10 -1.64
C SER A 21 -46.51 30.56 -0.19
N GLY A 22 -45.41 30.89 0.49
CA GLY A 22 -45.37 31.82 1.63
C GLY A 22 -44.12 32.70 1.51
N SER A 23 -44.33 33.99 1.30
CA SER A 23 -43.33 35.05 1.17
C SER A 23 -42.82 35.49 2.55
N GLY A 24 -41.51 35.39 2.77
CA GLY A 24 -40.81 35.97 3.91
C GLY A 24 -39.51 36.60 3.44
N VAL A 25 -39.48 37.94 3.44
CA VAL A 25 -38.31 38.76 3.14
C VAL A 25 -37.34 38.66 4.31
N ALA A 26 -36.12 38.19 4.05
CA ALA A 26 -34.96 38.46 4.90
C ALA A 26 -33.75 38.71 3.98
N THR A 27 -33.23 39.93 4.06
CA THR A 27 -32.04 40.43 3.38
C THR A 27 -30.79 39.63 3.77
N PRO A 28 -29.84 39.42 2.84
CA PRO A 28 -28.68 38.58 3.09
C PRO A 28 -27.60 39.38 3.83
N LEU A 29 -27.04 38.82 4.89
CA LEU A 29 -25.79 39.28 5.48
C LEU A 29 -24.73 38.20 5.24
N HIS A 30 -23.65 38.64 4.60
CA HIS A 30 -22.38 37.95 4.32
C HIS A 30 -22.36 37.01 3.12
N THR A 31 -22.14 37.62 1.94
CA THR A 31 -21.41 36.99 0.85
C THR A 31 -20.03 36.62 1.37
N VAL A 32 -19.75 35.32 1.49
CA VAL A 32 -18.38 34.82 1.61
C VAL A 32 -17.88 34.69 0.17
N ASP A 33 -16.95 35.56 -0.21
CA ASP A 33 -16.24 35.42 -1.48
C ASP A 33 -15.74 33.98 -1.59
N THR A 34 -16.26 33.25 -2.58
CA THR A 34 -15.75 31.93 -2.94
C THR A 34 -14.44 32.17 -3.68
N ALA A 35 -13.40 32.51 -2.93
CA ALA A 35 -12.05 32.44 -3.42
C ALA A 35 -11.76 30.95 -3.64
N MET A 36 -11.74 30.59 -4.92
CA MET A 36 -11.34 29.32 -5.51
C MET A 36 -10.26 28.61 -4.68
N SER A 37 -10.67 27.58 -3.92
CA SER A 37 -9.76 26.74 -3.15
C SER A 37 -8.71 26.10 -4.09
N PRO A 38 -7.42 26.10 -3.74
CA PRO A 38 -6.40 25.41 -4.52
C PRO A 38 -6.65 23.89 -4.46
N PRO A 39 -6.17 23.14 -5.47
CA PRO A 39 -6.46 21.71 -5.58
C PRO A 39 -5.88 20.94 -4.39
N ASN A 40 -6.68 19.98 -3.95
CA ASN A 40 -6.44 18.97 -2.92
C ASN A 40 -5.05 18.30 -3.00
N GLU A 41 -4.04 18.84 -2.31
CA GLU A 41 -2.71 18.22 -2.15
C GLU A 41 -2.37 17.81 -0.71
N ALA A 42 -3.31 17.89 0.22
CA ALA A 42 -3.10 17.43 1.60
C ALA A 42 -3.40 15.93 1.74
N THR A 43 -2.65 15.06 1.05
CA THR A 43 -2.52 13.69 1.56
C THR A 43 -1.87 13.79 2.94
N SER A 44 -2.69 13.63 3.97
CA SER A 44 -2.33 13.67 5.39
C SER A 44 -0.90 13.20 5.64
N VAL A 45 -0.07 14.07 6.23
CA VAL A 45 1.33 13.81 6.63
C VAL A 45 1.49 12.45 7.31
N TRP A 46 0.44 12.03 8.03
CA TRP A 46 0.34 10.77 8.77
C TRP A 46 0.33 9.50 7.90
N GLY A 47 -0.09 9.59 6.63
CA GLY A 47 -0.35 8.43 5.76
C GLY A 47 0.79 8.06 4.82
N ARG A 48 1.50 9.05 4.27
CA ARG A 48 2.55 8.83 3.27
C ARG A 48 3.89 8.44 3.90
N ARG A 49 4.30 9.10 4.96
CA ARG A 49 5.64 8.91 5.53
C ARG A 49 5.73 7.61 6.34
N ARG A 50 6.88 6.97 6.22
CA ARG A 50 7.25 5.79 6.98
C ARG A 50 8.43 6.14 7.88
N VAL A 51 8.56 5.43 8.98
CA VAL A 51 9.64 5.60 9.97
C VAL A 51 10.31 4.25 10.15
N LEU A 52 11.63 4.19 10.03
CA LEU A 52 12.38 2.96 10.22
C LEU A 52 12.45 2.61 11.70
N LEU A 53 11.99 1.41 12.06
CA LEU A 53 12.13 0.87 13.40
C LEU A 53 13.36 -0.03 13.46
N LEU A 54 14.27 0.31 14.37
CA LEU A 54 15.43 -0.49 14.71
C LEU A 54 15.22 -1.25 16.03
N ASN A 55 15.87 -2.39 16.14
CA ASN A 55 16.07 -3.09 17.40
C ASN A 55 17.00 -2.28 18.32
N SER A 56 17.09 -2.61 19.61
CA SER A 56 18.03 -1.95 20.53
C SER A 56 19.50 -2.09 20.08
N THR A 57 19.81 -3.12 19.29
CA THR A 57 21.09 -3.42 18.63
C THR A 57 21.32 -2.67 17.32
N TYR A 58 20.44 -1.73 16.93
CA TYR A 58 20.46 -1.00 15.65
C TYR A 58 20.17 -1.83 14.39
N GLU A 59 19.81 -3.10 14.54
CA GLU A 59 19.36 -3.93 13.41
C GLU A 59 17.97 -3.46 12.94
N PRO A 60 17.73 -3.30 11.63
CA PRO A 60 16.43 -2.87 11.13
C PRO A 60 15.37 -3.98 11.29
N LEU A 61 14.21 -3.60 11.82
CA LEU A 61 13.09 -4.51 12.04
C LEU A 61 12.01 -4.35 10.96
N THR A 62 11.51 -3.12 10.78
CA THR A 62 10.41 -2.83 9.84
C THR A 62 10.27 -1.33 9.62
N ALA A 63 9.46 -0.93 8.63
CA ALA A 63 9.03 0.45 8.42
C ALA A 63 7.60 0.65 8.97
N LEU A 64 7.42 1.58 9.90
CA LEU A 64 6.14 1.86 10.55
C LEU A 64 5.44 3.08 9.93
N PRO A 65 4.10 3.16 9.95
CA PRO A 65 3.41 4.42 9.74
C PRO A 65 3.80 5.45 10.81
N MET A 66 3.91 6.72 10.42
CA MET A 66 4.31 7.82 11.33
C MET A 66 3.50 7.84 12.63
N ARG A 67 2.17 7.70 12.54
CA ARG A 67 1.30 7.69 13.74
C ARG A 67 1.74 6.65 14.77
N ARG A 68 2.13 5.45 14.33
CA ARG A 68 2.57 4.37 15.23
C ARG A 68 3.93 4.68 15.84
N ALA A 69 4.85 5.26 15.05
CA ALA A 69 6.15 5.69 15.56
C ALA A 69 6.01 6.75 16.67
N ILE A 70 5.17 7.77 16.46
CA ILE A 70 4.91 8.81 17.46
C ILE A 70 4.31 8.23 18.74
N VAL A 71 3.36 7.29 18.63
CA VAL A 71 2.81 6.60 19.81
C VAL A 71 3.92 5.85 20.58
N MET A 72 4.86 5.21 19.88
CA MET A 72 5.97 4.51 20.54
C MET A 72 6.91 5.47 21.28
N LEU A 73 7.18 6.65 20.72
CA LEU A 73 7.96 7.71 21.39
C LEU A 73 7.25 8.24 22.62
N LEU A 74 5.96 8.58 22.50
CA LEU A 74 5.16 9.14 23.60
C LEU A 74 5.00 8.15 24.77
N CYS A 75 4.86 6.86 24.47
CA CYS A 75 4.80 5.81 25.48
C CYS A 75 6.18 5.39 26.03
N GLY A 76 7.27 6.05 25.61
CA GLY A 76 8.63 5.75 26.09
C GLY A 76 9.14 4.36 25.68
N LYS A 77 8.62 3.78 24.60
CA LYS A 77 9.03 2.44 24.10
C LYS A 77 10.22 2.51 23.15
N ALA A 78 10.43 3.66 22.53
CA ALA A 78 11.48 3.89 21.55
C ALA A 78 12.09 5.28 21.73
N ASP A 79 13.31 5.43 21.24
CA ASP A 79 14.03 6.71 21.16
C ASP A 79 14.21 7.11 19.69
N VAL A 80 14.27 8.41 19.45
CA VAL A 80 14.62 8.95 18.13
C VAL A 80 16.12 8.75 17.89
N VAL A 81 16.46 8.26 16.70
CA VAL A 81 17.86 8.16 16.24
C VAL A 81 18.14 9.22 15.19
N HIS A 82 17.21 9.43 14.27
CA HIS A 82 17.28 10.48 13.25
C HIS A 82 15.92 11.16 13.15
N ASP A 83 15.93 12.49 13.24
CA ASP A 83 14.81 13.33 12.83
C ASP A 83 14.78 13.46 11.31
N ASP A 84 13.61 13.81 10.77
CA ASP A 84 13.42 14.19 9.38
C ASP A 84 13.59 15.72 9.26
N PRO A 85 14.73 16.23 8.73
CA PRO A 85 15.02 17.66 8.70
C PRO A 85 14.07 18.45 7.79
N ALA A 86 13.45 17.78 6.80
CA ALA A 86 12.42 18.36 5.94
C ALA A 86 11.00 17.98 6.40
N GLY A 87 10.90 17.32 7.55
CA GLY A 87 9.66 16.83 8.12
C GLY A 87 8.91 17.94 8.87
N PRO A 88 7.57 17.86 8.92
CA PRO A 88 6.80 18.77 9.75
C PRO A 88 7.06 18.51 11.24
N VAL A 89 6.81 19.51 12.07
CA VAL A 89 6.86 19.38 13.52
C VAL A 89 5.46 19.07 14.04
N ILE A 90 5.35 18.04 14.87
CA ILE A 90 4.09 17.63 15.50
C ILE A 90 3.98 18.33 16.86
N HIS A 91 2.86 19.00 17.08
CA HIS A 91 2.57 19.69 18.33
C HIS A 91 1.46 18.98 19.11
N SER A 92 1.57 19.01 20.43
CA SER A 92 0.50 18.77 21.38
C SER A 92 0.41 19.98 22.31
N ALA A 93 -0.61 20.02 23.18
CA ALA A 93 -0.76 21.09 24.15
C ALA A 93 0.47 21.30 25.06
N THR A 94 1.29 20.26 25.24
CA THR A 94 2.43 20.28 26.18
C THR A 94 3.75 19.85 25.55
N ARG A 95 3.78 19.45 24.27
CA ARG A 95 4.97 18.86 23.64
C ARG A 95 5.10 19.27 22.19
N THR A 96 6.35 19.37 21.75
CA THR A 96 6.72 19.59 20.35
C THR A 96 7.68 18.47 19.97
N ILE A 97 7.37 17.75 18.90
CA ILE A 97 8.10 16.56 18.45
C ILE A 97 8.43 16.75 16.97
N ALA A 98 9.71 16.85 16.62
CA ALA A 98 10.13 16.73 15.23
C ALA A 98 9.77 15.33 14.71
N VAL A 99 9.31 15.25 13.46
CA VAL A 99 8.96 13.94 12.88
C VAL A 99 10.23 13.08 12.81
N PRO A 100 10.20 11.85 13.36
CA PRO A 100 11.35 10.97 13.27
C PRO A 100 11.43 10.33 11.87
N SER A 101 12.64 10.20 11.36
CA SER A 101 12.94 9.32 10.22
C SER A 101 13.27 7.90 10.69
N VAL A 102 14.00 7.79 11.81
CA VAL A 102 14.45 6.52 12.37
C VAL A 102 14.25 6.51 13.89
N ILE A 103 13.63 5.44 14.40
CA ILE A 103 13.47 5.21 15.83
C ILE A 103 14.07 3.86 16.23
N ARG A 104 14.51 3.74 17.48
CA ARG A 104 15.11 2.53 18.05
C ARG A 104 14.34 2.08 19.28
N LEU A 105 14.03 0.78 19.37
CA LEU A 105 13.48 0.21 20.60
C LEU A 105 14.45 0.35 21.77
N ARG A 106 13.91 0.64 22.95
CA ARG A 106 14.70 0.65 24.20
C ARG A 106 15.04 -0.76 24.70
N THR A 107 14.17 -1.72 24.40
CA THR A 107 14.34 -3.12 24.77
C THR A 107 14.64 -3.97 23.55
N PHE A 108 15.49 -4.97 23.75
CA PHE A 108 15.81 -5.93 22.70
C PHE A 108 14.60 -6.82 22.40
N VAL A 109 14.29 -6.98 21.11
CA VAL A 109 13.30 -7.95 20.64
C VAL A 109 14.01 -8.99 19.78
N ARG A 110 13.91 -10.26 20.20
CA ARG A 110 14.34 -11.38 19.35
C ARG A 110 13.29 -11.58 18.27
N VAL A 111 13.70 -11.51 17.01
CA VAL A 111 12.85 -11.87 15.86
C VAL A 111 13.17 -13.33 15.50
N PRO A 112 12.41 -14.31 16.03
CA PRO A 112 12.63 -15.71 15.69
C PRO A 112 12.29 -15.89 14.21
N TYR A 113 13.28 -16.30 13.41
CA TYR A 113 13.18 -16.44 11.96
C TYR A 113 12.84 -15.14 11.21
N ARG A 114 13.76 -14.67 10.35
CA ARG A 114 13.35 -13.81 9.24
C ARG A 114 12.50 -14.69 8.32
N ALA A 115 11.20 -14.75 8.59
CA ALA A 115 10.22 -15.53 7.86
C ALA A 115 10.44 -15.34 6.35
N ARG A 116 10.32 -16.42 5.58
CA ARG A 116 10.32 -16.37 4.11
C ARG A 116 9.48 -15.17 3.68
N VAL A 117 10.03 -14.34 2.79
CA VAL A 117 9.35 -13.12 2.33
C VAL A 117 7.96 -13.52 1.83
N PRO A 118 6.87 -13.04 2.46
CA PRO A 118 5.53 -13.43 2.04
C PRO A 118 5.28 -12.92 0.62
N MET A 119 4.77 -13.80 -0.23
CA MET A 119 4.42 -13.44 -1.61
C MET A 119 3.10 -12.68 -1.61
N THR A 120 3.19 -11.36 -1.42
CA THR A 120 2.04 -10.45 -1.60
C THR A 120 2.05 -9.89 -3.01
N ARG A 121 0.89 -9.45 -3.52
CA ARG A 121 0.83 -8.77 -4.83
C ARG A 121 1.78 -7.58 -4.91
N ALA A 122 1.79 -6.70 -3.90
CA ALA A 122 2.67 -5.54 -3.89
C ALA A 122 4.15 -5.94 -3.98
N ALA A 123 4.53 -6.95 -3.22
CA ALA A 123 5.88 -7.51 -3.23
C ALA A 123 6.24 -8.10 -4.61
N LEU A 124 5.37 -8.91 -5.20
CA LEU A 124 5.58 -9.49 -6.53
C LEU A 124 5.75 -8.42 -7.62
N MET A 125 4.88 -7.40 -7.60
CA MET A 125 4.97 -6.27 -8.53
C MET A 125 6.29 -5.51 -8.38
N HIS A 126 6.77 -5.33 -7.15
CA HIS A 126 8.04 -4.69 -6.88
C HIS A 126 9.24 -5.54 -7.35
N ARG A 127 9.22 -6.87 -7.09
CA ARG A 127 10.23 -7.81 -7.57
C ARG A 127 10.42 -7.70 -9.09
N ASP A 128 9.31 -7.66 -9.82
CA ASP A 128 9.30 -7.62 -11.28
C ASP A 128 9.38 -6.19 -11.85
N ARG A 129 9.71 -5.20 -10.99
CA ARG A 129 9.85 -3.78 -11.35
C ARG A 129 8.64 -3.21 -12.09
N PHE A 130 7.45 -3.71 -11.77
CA PHE A 130 6.19 -3.36 -12.44
C PHE A 130 6.24 -3.57 -13.97
N ARG A 131 7.02 -4.56 -14.44
CA ARG A 131 7.12 -4.93 -15.85
C ARG A 131 6.48 -6.29 -16.10
N CYS A 132 5.80 -6.41 -17.23
CA CYS A 132 5.16 -7.63 -17.65
C CYS A 132 6.22 -8.67 -18.03
N ALA A 133 6.17 -9.85 -17.41
CA ALA A 133 7.11 -10.94 -17.66
C ALA A 133 7.05 -11.47 -19.11
N TYR A 134 5.95 -11.22 -19.82
CA TYR A 134 5.72 -11.69 -21.19
C TYR A 134 6.13 -10.66 -22.25
N CYS A 135 5.53 -9.47 -22.24
CA CYS A 135 5.76 -8.45 -23.27
C CYS A 135 6.71 -7.34 -22.83
N GLY A 136 7.05 -7.25 -21.54
CA GLY A 136 7.85 -6.16 -20.99
C GLY A 136 7.11 -4.84 -20.81
N ALA A 137 5.83 -4.72 -21.15
CA ALA A 137 5.05 -3.49 -20.89
C ALA A 137 4.83 -3.26 -19.38
N LYS A 138 4.15 -2.17 -19.01
CA LYS A 138 3.75 -1.92 -17.61
C LYS A 138 2.83 -3.05 -17.12
N ALA A 139 3.17 -3.65 -15.99
CA ALA A 139 2.34 -4.65 -15.33
C ALA A 139 1.38 -4.01 -14.34
N ASP A 140 0.21 -4.62 -14.21
CA ASP A 140 -0.86 -4.24 -13.30
C ASP A 140 -1.58 -5.44 -12.69
N THR A 141 -1.29 -6.66 -13.16
CA THR A 141 -1.90 -7.89 -12.69
C THR A 141 -0.83 -8.92 -12.33
N VAL A 142 -1.27 -9.98 -11.63
CA VAL A 142 -0.44 -11.13 -11.28
C VAL A 142 -0.98 -12.32 -12.03
N ASP A 143 -0.09 -13.09 -12.63
CA ASP A 143 -0.43 -14.31 -13.34
C ASP A 143 0.42 -15.49 -12.84
N HIS A 144 -0.12 -16.70 -12.99
CA HIS A 144 0.57 -17.94 -12.67
C HIS A 144 1.12 -18.54 -13.96
N VAL A 145 2.44 -18.70 -14.06
CA VAL A 145 3.13 -19.28 -15.21
C VAL A 145 2.54 -20.64 -15.57
N VAL A 146 2.41 -21.52 -14.57
CA VAL A 146 1.54 -22.70 -14.60
C VAL A 146 0.18 -22.30 -14.02
N PRO A 147 -0.92 -22.35 -14.80
CA PRO A 147 -2.27 -22.03 -14.33
C PRO A 147 -2.70 -22.86 -13.13
N ARG A 148 -3.53 -22.28 -12.25
CA ARG A 148 -4.04 -22.96 -11.05
C ARG A 148 -4.88 -24.21 -11.37
N CYS A 149 -5.65 -24.19 -12.46
CA CYS A 149 -6.41 -25.35 -12.93
C CYS A 149 -5.53 -26.53 -13.34
N LEU A 150 -4.24 -26.30 -13.62
CA LEU A 150 -3.25 -27.32 -13.95
C LEU A 150 -2.32 -27.64 -12.76
N GLY A 151 -2.71 -27.28 -11.53
CA GLY A 151 -1.92 -27.53 -10.33
C GLY A 151 -0.82 -26.50 -10.05
N GLY A 152 -0.87 -25.34 -10.70
CA GLY A 152 0.07 -24.25 -10.43
C GLY A 152 -0.10 -23.66 -9.03
N GLU A 153 0.96 -23.74 -8.23
CA GLU A 153 1.02 -23.20 -6.87
C GLU A 153 1.14 -21.67 -6.85
N HIS A 154 0.69 -21.04 -5.75
CA HIS A 154 0.81 -19.59 -5.56
C HIS A 154 2.13 -19.25 -4.84
N THR A 155 3.24 -19.39 -5.58
CA THR A 155 4.62 -19.24 -5.08
C THR A 155 5.41 -18.21 -5.87
N TRP A 156 6.57 -17.80 -5.34
CA TRP A 156 7.46 -16.87 -6.04
C TRP A 156 7.93 -17.41 -7.39
N GLU A 157 8.12 -18.72 -7.50
CA GLU A 157 8.62 -19.41 -8.68
C GLU A 157 7.55 -19.59 -9.76
N ASN A 158 6.27 -19.47 -9.41
CA ASN A 158 5.17 -19.65 -10.35
C ASN A 158 4.39 -18.36 -10.62
N CYS A 159 4.45 -17.35 -9.75
CA CYS A 159 3.77 -16.09 -9.95
C CYS A 159 4.69 -15.03 -10.61
N VAL A 160 4.13 -14.28 -11.56
CA VAL A 160 4.80 -13.17 -12.24
C VAL A 160 3.88 -11.96 -12.39
N ALA A 161 4.47 -10.76 -12.43
CA ALA A 161 3.76 -9.56 -12.82
C ALA A 161 3.49 -9.58 -14.34
N CYS A 162 2.27 -9.24 -14.74
CA CYS A 162 1.89 -9.15 -16.15
C CYS A 162 0.92 -7.98 -16.40
N CYS A 163 0.75 -7.62 -17.67
CA CYS A 163 -0.30 -6.68 -18.08
C CYS A 163 -1.61 -7.43 -18.35
N ALA A 164 -2.74 -6.77 -18.14
CA ALA A 164 -4.06 -7.35 -18.36
C ALA A 164 -4.24 -8.01 -19.74
N SER A 165 -3.69 -7.42 -20.81
CA SER A 165 -3.79 -7.97 -22.17
C SER A 165 -3.06 -9.32 -22.33
N CYS A 166 -1.83 -9.43 -21.82
CA CYS A 166 -1.10 -10.70 -21.82
C CYS A 166 -1.77 -11.72 -20.90
N ASN A 167 -2.24 -11.29 -19.73
CA ASN A 167 -2.94 -12.14 -18.76
C ASN A 167 -4.18 -12.78 -19.39
N HIS A 168 -5.03 -11.98 -20.05
CA HIS A 168 -6.22 -12.48 -20.75
C HIS A 168 -5.88 -13.40 -21.92
N ARG A 169 -4.84 -13.09 -22.70
CA ARG A 169 -4.42 -13.93 -23.83
C ARG A 169 -3.86 -15.27 -23.37
N LYS A 170 -3.18 -15.30 -22.22
CA LYS A 170 -2.65 -16.53 -21.65
C LYS A 170 -3.76 -17.39 -21.03
N ALA A 171 -4.62 -16.78 -20.21
CA ALA A 171 -5.69 -17.48 -19.50
C ALA A 171 -5.18 -18.76 -18.80
N ASP A 172 -5.77 -19.90 -19.11
CA ASP A 172 -5.43 -21.24 -18.59
C ASP A 172 -4.41 -22.00 -19.46
N LYS A 173 -3.75 -21.32 -20.40
CA LYS A 173 -2.75 -21.92 -21.27
C LYS A 173 -1.37 -21.94 -20.63
N LEU A 174 -0.59 -22.96 -20.97
CA LEU A 174 0.84 -23.04 -20.72
C LEU A 174 1.61 -22.15 -21.71
N LEU A 175 2.80 -21.70 -21.30
CA LEU A 175 3.64 -20.88 -22.17
C LEU A 175 4.08 -21.62 -23.44
N SER A 176 4.29 -22.94 -23.34
CA SER A 176 4.62 -23.81 -24.47
C SER A 176 3.54 -23.80 -25.55
N GLU A 177 2.26 -23.80 -25.17
CA GLU A 177 1.12 -23.77 -26.09
C GLU A 177 1.02 -22.45 -26.87
N LEU A 178 1.53 -21.37 -26.27
CA LEU A 178 1.55 -20.03 -26.87
C LEU A 178 2.84 -19.75 -27.65
N GLY A 179 3.84 -20.63 -27.55
CA GLY A 179 5.20 -20.35 -28.02
C GLY A 179 5.85 -19.18 -27.28
N TRP A 180 5.44 -18.93 -26.04
CA TRP A 180 5.95 -17.84 -25.21
C TRP A 180 7.14 -18.29 -24.39
N THR A 181 8.06 -17.36 -24.16
CA THR A 181 9.15 -17.50 -23.20
C THR A 181 9.07 -16.38 -22.17
N LEU A 182 9.44 -16.69 -20.93
CA LEU A 182 9.54 -15.68 -19.90
C LEU A 182 10.78 -14.82 -20.15
N ARG A 183 10.63 -13.51 -19.98
CA ARG A 183 11.75 -12.56 -20.04
C ARG A 183 12.61 -12.58 -18.78
N VAL A 184 12.09 -13.13 -17.69
CA VAL A 184 12.73 -13.17 -16.37
C VAL A 184 12.45 -14.53 -15.74
N THR A 185 13.44 -15.12 -15.08
CA THR A 185 13.24 -16.33 -14.27
C THR A 185 12.62 -15.95 -12.93
N PRO A 186 11.39 -16.39 -12.62
CA PRO A 186 10.74 -16.09 -11.35
C PRO A 186 11.48 -16.81 -10.22
N THR A 187 12.13 -16.04 -9.35
CA THR A 187 12.78 -16.56 -8.14
C THR A 187 12.34 -15.76 -6.92
N PRO A 188 12.41 -16.34 -5.71
CA PRO A 188 12.22 -15.58 -4.48
C PRO A 188 13.22 -14.42 -4.40
N PRO A 189 12.80 -13.24 -3.94
CA PRO A 189 13.72 -12.15 -3.68
C PRO A 189 14.70 -12.54 -2.57
N LYS A 190 15.96 -12.11 -2.73
CA LYS A 190 17.04 -12.31 -1.75
C LYS A 190 17.23 -11.01 -0.94
N GLY A 191 17.75 -11.14 0.27
CA GLY A 191 18.11 -10.01 1.12
C GLY A 191 17.27 -9.90 2.39
N GLN A 192 17.96 -9.68 3.51
CA GLN A 192 17.36 -9.65 4.85
C GLN A 192 16.30 -8.54 5.00
N HIS A 193 16.44 -7.45 4.24
CA HIS A 193 15.60 -6.26 4.33
C HIS A 193 14.63 -6.10 3.15
N TRP A 194 14.57 -7.05 2.21
CA TRP A 194 13.72 -6.93 1.03
C TRP A 194 12.23 -6.76 1.39
N ARG A 195 11.78 -7.39 2.48
CA ARG A 195 10.42 -7.19 3.02
C ARG A 195 10.14 -5.72 3.37
N LEU A 196 11.14 -5.02 3.89
CA LEU A 196 11.02 -3.61 4.22
C LEU A 196 10.97 -2.78 2.92
N LEU A 197 11.93 -3.02 2.03
CA LEU A 197 12.07 -2.30 0.76
C LEU A 197 10.84 -2.46 -0.15
N SER A 198 10.27 -3.66 -0.26
CA SER A 198 9.09 -3.93 -1.11
C SER A 198 7.83 -3.16 -0.71
N THR A 199 7.76 -2.63 0.52
CA THR A 199 6.61 -1.87 1.02
C THR A 199 6.82 -0.36 1.03
N VAL A 200 8.04 0.10 0.74
CA VAL A 200 8.45 1.49 0.87
C VAL A 200 8.77 2.01 -0.53
N LYS A 201 8.00 2.98 -0.99
CA LYS A 201 8.17 3.58 -2.33
C LYS A 201 9.32 4.57 -2.38
N GLU A 202 9.53 5.30 -1.29
CA GLU A 202 10.52 6.36 -1.13
C GLU A 202 11.33 6.04 0.11
N LEU A 203 12.63 5.83 -0.07
CA LEU A 203 13.55 5.55 1.02
C LEU A 203 14.18 6.85 1.45
N ASP A 204 14.04 7.16 2.74
CA ASP A 204 14.76 8.28 3.33
C ASP A 204 16.26 7.98 3.32
N PRO A 205 17.12 8.90 2.84
CA PRO A 205 18.57 8.72 2.84
C PRO A 205 19.15 8.30 4.20
N ALA A 206 18.54 8.73 5.32
CA ALA A 206 18.97 8.35 6.66
C ALA A 206 18.87 6.83 6.93
N TRP A 207 18.10 6.08 6.12
CA TRP A 207 17.88 4.65 6.29
C TRP A 207 19.01 3.81 5.68
N VAL A 208 19.70 4.34 4.67
CA VAL A 208 20.70 3.60 3.87
C VAL A 208 21.76 2.96 4.77
N ARG A 209 22.23 3.70 5.79
CA ARG A 209 23.23 3.22 6.77
C ARG A 209 22.80 2.00 7.58
N TYR A 210 21.52 1.68 7.65
CA TYR A 210 20.97 0.55 8.42
C TYR A 210 20.57 -0.63 7.55
N LEU A 211 20.31 -0.40 6.26
CA LEU A 211 19.75 -1.40 5.36
C LEU A 211 20.82 -2.20 4.58
N GLY A 212 22.09 -1.78 4.64
CA GLY A 212 23.22 -2.44 3.97
C GLY A 212 23.29 -2.17 2.46
N GLU A 213 24.29 -2.74 1.78
CA GLU A 213 24.43 -2.65 0.32
C GLU A 213 23.24 -3.34 -0.38
N GLY A 214 22.58 -2.63 -1.30
CA GLY A 214 21.39 -3.12 -2.03
C GLY A 214 20.05 -2.51 -1.59
N ALA A 215 20.08 -1.50 -0.73
CA ALA A 215 18.90 -0.72 -0.33
C ALA A 215 18.62 0.51 -1.21
N ALA A 216 19.47 0.81 -2.19
CA ALA A 216 19.32 1.93 -3.12
C ALA A 216 18.99 1.44 -4.53
#